data_AF-A0A2U1CMG0-F1
#
_entry.id   AF-A0A2U1CMG0-F1
#
_cell.length_a   1.000
_cell.length_b   1.000
_cell.length_c   1.000
_cell.angle_alpha   90.00
_cell.angle_beta   90.00
_cell.angle_gamma   90.00
#
_symmetry.space_group_name_H-M   'P 1'
#
loop_
_entity.id
_entity.type
_entity.pdbx_description
1 polymer ?
#
loop_
_entity_poly.entity_id
_entity_poly.type
_entity_poly.pdbx_seq_one_letter_code
_entity_poly.pdbx_strand_id
1 'polypeptide(L)'
;MSHLNFPVLRTKRLTIQLKELSLGESIAVAGMPVHLNEAIATAFLRTAASSVKGEQDPAKWTVQERTFAVCHYLACVRDDGPDFSLGDNSKYSDYFDGESDISQAVRLVPVGEIGGDAWNVRHLTGGMAESIERIAGLVDGIGGRLHWMLGQMAAQLVRDGEETPLPEDGEGEFDDWLATRMKIMAGFPSSEFELMVYAFGEGRDKLHHLFRMHYDDSGLLAMPKEGAAAGLPPARFPVRSGLASIVLQLV
;
A
#
# COMPACT_ATOMS: atom_id res chain seq x y z
N MET A 1 -3.09 13.85 -32.77
CA MET A 1 -2.92 13.04 -31.54
C MET A 1 -2.64 14.01 -30.42
N SER A 2 -3.57 14.21 -29.49
CA SER A 2 -3.25 14.92 -28.25
C SER A 2 -2.37 14.01 -27.42
N HIS A 3 -1.13 14.40 -27.17
CA HIS A 3 -0.30 13.70 -26.19
C HIS A 3 -0.99 13.79 -24.83
N LEU A 4 -1.13 12.66 -24.12
CA LEU A 4 -1.61 12.65 -22.75
C LEU A 4 -0.65 13.49 -21.89
N ASN A 5 -1.20 14.45 -21.15
CA ASN A 5 -0.41 15.31 -20.29
C ASN A 5 -0.45 14.76 -18.85
N PHE A 6 0.73 14.46 -18.30
CA PHE A 6 0.88 14.03 -16.92
C PHE A 6 1.44 15.21 -16.10
N PRO A 7 0.60 15.95 -15.34
CA PRO A 7 1.10 17.02 -14.49
C PRO A 7 2.07 16.46 -13.44
N VAL A 8 3.01 17.29 -12.98
CA VAL A 8 3.95 16.87 -11.92
C VAL A 8 3.17 16.57 -10.64
N LEU A 9 3.33 15.37 -10.11
CA LEU A 9 2.81 14.98 -8.81
C LEU A 9 3.73 15.52 -7.71
N ARG A 10 3.15 16.16 -6.70
CA ARG A 10 3.88 16.70 -5.55
C ARG A 10 3.23 16.24 -4.26
N THR A 11 4.00 15.55 -3.45
CA THR A 11 3.78 15.40 -2.01
C THR A 11 4.85 16.18 -1.27
N LYS A 12 4.72 16.33 0.05
CA LYS A 12 5.74 16.98 0.86
C LYS A 12 7.07 16.20 0.86
N ARG A 13 7.05 14.88 0.60
CA ARG A 13 8.24 14.01 0.54
C ARG A 13 8.75 13.74 -0.88
N LEU A 14 7.86 13.67 -1.86
CA LEU A 14 8.15 13.20 -3.20
C LEU A 14 7.71 14.22 -4.25
N THR A 15 8.51 14.34 -5.31
CA THR A 15 8.09 15.00 -6.55
C THR A 15 8.30 14.03 -7.68
N ILE A 16 7.23 13.69 -8.40
CA ILE A 16 7.23 12.61 -9.39
C ILE A 16 6.72 13.16 -10.73
N GLN A 17 7.48 12.92 -11.80
CA GLN A 17 7.02 13.12 -13.16
C GLN A 17 6.66 11.76 -13.76
N LEU A 18 5.37 11.53 -14.01
CA LEU A 18 4.90 10.34 -14.68
C LEU A 18 4.96 10.50 -16.21
N LYS A 19 4.99 9.37 -16.91
CA LYS A 19 4.87 9.28 -18.37
C LYS A 19 3.83 8.23 -18.75
N GLU A 20 3.31 8.33 -19.96
CA GLU A 20 2.56 7.25 -20.59
C GLU A 20 3.45 6.00 -20.73
N LEU A 21 2.88 4.83 -20.50
CA LEU A 21 3.55 3.57 -20.78
C LEU A 21 3.55 3.30 -22.29
N SER A 22 4.66 2.80 -22.80
CA SER A 22 4.69 2.17 -24.11
C SER A 22 3.88 0.87 -24.13
N LEU A 23 3.60 0.34 -25.32
CA LEU A 23 2.89 -0.93 -25.49
C LEU A 23 3.62 -2.09 -24.78
N GLY A 24 4.93 -2.20 -24.94
CA GLY A 24 5.73 -3.27 -24.33
C GLY A 24 5.75 -3.18 -22.79
N GLU A 25 5.89 -1.98 -22.24
CA GLU A 25 5.79 -1.72 -20.80
C GLU A 25 4.41 -2.08 -20.26
N SER A 26 3.35 -1.72 -21.00
CA SER A 26 1.97 -2.03 -20.61
C SER A 26 1.70 -3.54 -20.61
N ILE A 27 2.20 -4.28 -21.62
CA ILE A 27 2.08 -5.75 -21.69
C ILE A 27 2.84 -6.39 -20.52
N ALA A 28 4.05 -5.92 -20.21
CA ALA A 28 4.86 -6.43 -19.11
C ALA A 28 4.12 -6.30 -17.76
N VAL A 29 3.54 -5.12 -17.49
CA VAL A 29 2.73 -4.89 -16.28
C VAL A 29 1.43 -5.71 -16.30
N ALA A 30 0.75 -5.78 -17.44
CA ALA A 30 -0.53 -6.46 -17.57
C ALA A 30 -0.43 -8.00 -17.42
N GLY A 31 0.70 -8.57 -17.83
CA GLY A 31 0.98 -10.01 -17.78
C GLY A 31 1.44 -10.52 -16.42
N MET A 32 1.64 -9.63 -15.43
CA MET A 32 1.92 -10.04 -14.05
C MET A 32 0.71 -10.75 -13.42
N PRO A 33 0.93 -11.70 -12.47
CA PRO A 33 -0.16 -12.40 -11.82
C PRO A 33 -1.13 -11.46 -11.10
N VAL A 34 -2.41 -11.56 -11.43
CA VAL A 34 -3.46 -10.60 -11.02
C VAL A 34 -3.70 -10.51 -9.51
N HIS A 35 -3.23 -11.48 -8.75
CA HIS A 35 -3.34 -11.52 -7.29
C HIS A 35 -2.17 -10.84 -6.57
N LEU A 36 -1.15 -10.38 -7.30
CA LEU A 36 0.03 -9.68 -6.77
C LEU A 36 -0.10 -8.16 -7.01
N ASN A 37 -1.12 -7.55 -6.41
CA ASN A 37 -1.48 -6.15 -6.65
C ASN A 37 -0.37 -5.17 -6.24
N GLU A 38 0.29 -5.44 -5.12
CA GLU A 38 1.36 -4.58 -4.58
C GLU A 38 2.64 -4.71 -5.42
N ALA A 39 2.95 -5.93 -5.90
CA ALA A 39 4.06 -6.15 -6.82
C ALA A 39 3.81 -5.48 -8.17
N ILE A 40 2.58 -5.57 -8.68
CA ILE A 40 2.15 -4.87 -9.90
C ILE A 40 2.30 -3.35 -9.74
N ALA A 41 1.87 -2.80 -8.60
CA ALA A 41 2.00 -1.37 -8.32
C ALA A 41 3.46 -0.90 -8.33
N THR A 42 4.36 -1.65 -7.71
CA THR A 42 5.80 -1.33 -7.71
C THR A 42 6.41 -1.45 -9.11
N ALA A 43 6.14 -2.52 -9.84
CA ALA A 43 6.63 -2.70 -11.21
C ALA A 43 6.15 -1.57 -12.13
N PHE A 44 4.86 -1.24 -12.05
CA PHE A 44 4.26 -0.12 -12.76
C PHE A 44 4.94 1.20 -12.44
N LEU A 45 5.09 1.55 -11.17
CA LEU A 45 5.65 2.85 -10.76
C LEU A 45 7.11 2.99 -11.19
N ARG A 46 7.90 1.90 -11.15
CA ARG A 46 9.28 1.90 -11.66
C ARG A 46 9.37 2.20 -13.15
N THR A 47 8.32 1.88 -13.91
CA THR A 47 8.26 2.12 -15.36
C THR A 47 7.58 3.44 -15.72
N ALA A 48 6.54 3.84 -14.99
CA ALA A 48 5.75 5.04 -15.23
C ALA A 48 6.42 6.31 -14.70
N ALA A 49 7.22 6.22 -13.63
CA ALA A 49 7.95 7.35 -13.08
C ALA A 49 9.19 7.66 -13.92
N SER A 50 9.10 8.68 -14.78
CA SER A 50 10.23 9.15 -15.61
C SER A 50 11.27 9.93 -14.83
N SER A 51 10.86 10.61 -13.75
CA SER A 51 11.78 11.19 -12.77
C SER A 51 11.14 11.27 -11.39
N VAL A 52 11.97 11.12 -10.36
CA VAL A 52 11.58 11.24 -8.96
C VAL A 52 12.60 12.12 -8.25
N LYS A 53 12.13 13.05 -7.42
CA LYS A 53 12.94 13.75 -6.42
C LYS A 53 12.46 13.34 -5.04
N GLY A 54 13.38 12.84 -4.21
CA GLY A 54 13.09 12.15 -2.95
C GLY A 54 13.61 10.71 -3.00
N GLU A 55 12.94 9.81 -2.28
CA GLU A 55 13.20 8.37 -2.36
C GLU A 55 12.90 7.85 -3.77
N GLN A 56 13.86 7.19 -4.41
CA GLN A 56 13.78 6.83 -5.82
C GLN A 56 13.05 5.51 -6.06
N ASP A 57 13.14 4.57 -5.13
CA ASP A 57 12.54 3.25 -5.30
C ASP A 57 11.09 3.24 -4.76
N PRO A 58 10.07 2.98 -5.60
CA PRO A 58 8.69 2.87 -5.14
C PRO A 58 8.50 1.82 -4.03
N ALA A 59 9.31 0.77 -3.97
CA ALA A 59 9.25 -0.20 -2.88
C ALA A 59 9.53 0.44 -1.49
N LYS A 60 10.22 1.57 -1.45
CA LYS A 60 10.53 2.30 -0.21
C LYS A 60 9.53 3.41 0.12
N TRP A 61 8.60 3.69 -0.79
CA TRP A 61 7.51 4.64 -0.54
C TRP A 61 6.49 3.98 0.38
N THR A 62 5.73 4.78 1.13
CA THR A 62 4.59 4.24 1.86
C THR A 62 3.55 3.71 0.86
N VAL A 63 2.72 2.76 1.30
CA VAL A 63 1.61 2.30 0.45
C VAL A 63 0.70 3.47 0.03
N GLN A 64 0.51 4.46 0.90
CA GLN A 64 -0.30 5.64 0.63
C GLN A 64 0.31 6.52 -0.47
N GLU A 65 1.63 6.74 -0.46
CA GLU A 65 2.35 7.44 -1.53
C GLU A 65 2.25 6.71 -2.87
N ARG A 66 2.44 5.38 -2.89
CA ARG A 66 2.27 4.58 -4.11
C ARG A 66 0.85 4.64 -4.63
N THR A 67 -0.14 4.52 -3.74
CA THR A 67 -1.56 4.63 -4.09
C THR A 67 -1.85 5.99 -4.71
N PHE A 68 -1.30 7.07 -4.15
CA PHE A 68 -1.47 8.40 -4.73
C PHE A 68 -0.86 8.49 -6.13
N ALA A 69 0.36 7.98 -6.32
CA ALA A 69 1.02 8.00 -7.62
C ALA A 69 0.25 7.20 -8.69
N VAL A 70 -0.33 6.06 -8.31
CA VAL A 70 -1.22 5.29 -9.19
C VAL A 70 -2.50 6.08 -9.50
N CYS A 71 -3.17 6.65 -8.50
CA CYS A 71 -4.37 7.47 -8.72
C CYS A 71 -4.09 8.68 -9.60
N HIS A 72 -2.92 9.30 -9.46
CA HIS A 72 -2.48 10.42 -10.28
C HIS A 72 -2.29 10.03 -11.74
N TYR A 73 -1.78 8.82 -12.00
CA TYR A 73 -1.76 8.26 -13.35
C TYR A 73 -3.18 8.01 -13.88
N LEU A 74 -4.03 7.34 -13.09
CA LEU A 74 -5.41 7.02 -13.45
C LEU A 74 -6.21 8.28 -13.80
N ALA A 75 -6.05 9.36 -13.04
CA ALA A 75 -6.66 10.66 -13.28
C ALA A 75 -6.30 11.27 -14.65
N CYS A 76 -5.18 10.87 -15.25
CA CYS A 76 -4.74 11.35 -16.56
C CYS A 76 -5.24 10.48 -17.72
N VAL A 77 -5.46 9.18 -17.49
CA VAL A 77 -5.72 8.20 -18.56
C VAL A 77 -7.18 7.75 -18.63
N ARG A 78 -7.98 8.00 -17.60
CA ARG A 78 -9.39 7.62 -17.57
C ARG A 78 -10.27 8.66 -18.27
N ASP A 79 -11.24 8.16 -19.03
CA ASP A 79 -12.17 9.00 -19.81
C ASP A 79 -13.13 9.82 -18.94
N ASP A 80 -13.40 9.38 -17.71
CA ASP A 80 -14.30 10.06 -16.76
C ASP A 80 -13.61 11.17 -15.94
N GLY A 81 -12.37 11.52 -16.30
CA GLY A 81 -11.66 12.70 -15.81
C GLY A 81 -10.85 12.48 -14.52
N PRO A 82 -10.28 13.57 -13.96
CA PRO A 82 -9.32 13.47 -12.86
C PRO A 82 -9.92 13.05 -11.52
N ASP A 83 -11.21 13.29 -11.32
CA ASP A 83 -11.99 12.80 -10.18
C ASP A 83 -12.89 11.63 -10.63
N PHE A 84 -12.20 10.58 -11.10
CA PHE A 84 -12.80 9.42 -11.73
C PHE A 84 -13.73 8.64 -10.78
N SER A 85 -14.67 7.92 -11.39
CA SER A 85 -15.71 7.15 -10.71
C SER A 85 -15.16 5.82 -10.22
N LEU A 86 -15.58 5.40 -9.03
CA LEU A 86 -15.22 4.15 -8.36
C LEU A 86 -16.49 3.31 -8.13
N GLY A 87 -17.13 2.93 -9.23
CA GLY A 87 -18.47 2.34 -9.22
C GLY A 87 -19.56 3.40 -9.33
N ASP A 88 -20.76 3.08 -8.88
CA ASP A 88 -21.95 3.88 -9.21
C ASP A 88 -22.09 5.17 -8.38
N ASN A 89 -21.58 5.17 -7.14
CA ASN A 89 -21.89 6.22 -6.14
C ASN A 89 -20.66 6.83 -5.46
N SER A 90 -19.43 6.46 -5.83
CA SER A 90 -18.21 7.04 -5.24
C SER A 90 -17.22 7.50 -6.29
N LYS A 91 -16.35 8.42 -5.87
CA LYS A 91 -15.31 9.03 -6.68
C LYS A 91 -13.97 8.98 -5.97
N TYR A 92 -12.90 9.18 -6.73
CA TYR A 92 -11.54 9.29 -6.21
C TYR A 92 -11.43 10.25 -5.00
N SER A 93 -12.03 11.44 -5.09
CA SER A 93 -11.97 12.47 -4.05
C SER A 93 -12.66 12.09 -2.73
N ASP A 94 -13.54 11.07 -2.73
CA ASP A 94 -14.15 10.54 -1.51
C ASP A 94 -13.16 9.76 -0.63
N TYR A 95 -12.01 9.35 -1.17
CA TYR A 95 -10.99 8.56 -0.48
C TYR A 95 -9.69 9.34 -0.26
N PHE A 96 -9.41 10.32 -1.13
CA PHE A 96 -8.18 11.12 -1.06
C PHE A 96 -8.27 12.24 -0.03
N ASP A 97 -7.29 12.27 0.87
CA ASP A 97 -7.09 13.27 1.91
C ASP A 97 -5.71 13.92 1.76
N GLY A 98 -5.60 14.86 0.82
CA GLY A 98 -4.36 15.59 0.57
C GLY A 98 -3.92 16.53 1.71
N GLU A 99 -4.81 16.90 2.63
CA GLU A 99 -4.49 17.77 3.77
C GLU A 99 -3.62 17.04 4.80
N SER A 100 -3.82 15.73 4.92
CA SER A 100 -3.05 14.84 5.81
C SER A 100 -1.64 14.49 5.33
N ASP A 101 -1.17 15.04 4.21
CA ASP A 101 0.17 14.72 3.67
C ASP A 101 1.29 15.05 4.68
N ILE A 102 2.33 14.22 4.75
CA ILE A 102 3.39 14.29 5.76
C ILE A 102 4.72 14.75 5.15
N SER A 103 5.44 15.64 5.83
CA SER A 103 6.73 16.16 5.35
C SER A 103 7.91 15.24 5.62
N GLN A 104 7.77 14.32 6.56
CA GLN A 104 8.78 13.33 6.92
C GLN A 104 8.08 12.01 7.20
N ALA A 105 8.70 10.90 6.83
CA ALA A 105 8.23 9.60 7.30
C ALA A 105 8.31 9.59 8.82
N VAL A 106 7.18 9.38 9.51
CA VAL A 106 7.23 9.19 10.95
C VAL A 106 7.93 7.85 11.19
N ARG A 107 9.12 7.91 11.81
CA ARG A 107 9.99 6.73 11.88
C ARG A 107 9.36 5.64 12.75
N LEU A 108 8.86 6.02 13.93
CA LEU A 108 8.19 5.15 14.89
C LEU A 108 7.18 5.99 15.69
N VAL A 109 5.96 5.49 15.84
CA VAL A 109 4.92 6.06 16.70
C VAL A 109 4.70 5.13 17.89
N PRO A 110 4.87 5.60 19.14
CA PRO A 110 4.58 4.77 20.31
C PRO A 110 3.10 4.36 20.38
N VAL A 111 2.86 3.07 20.63
CA VAL A 111 1.50 2.50 20.78
C VAL A 111 1.24 1.89 22.16
N GLY A 112 2.20 1.96 23.07
CA GLY A 112 2.05 1.58 24.47
C GLY A 112 2.81 0.31 24.86
N GLU A 113 2.53 -0.21 26.05
CA GLU A 113 3.14 -1.42 26.59
C GLU A 113 2.14 -2.58 26.50
N ILE A 114 2.56 -3.72 25.95
CA ILE A 114 1.73 -4.92 25.76
C ILE A 114 2.59 -6.13 26.08
N GLY A 115 2.12 -6.97 27.01
CA GLY A 115 2.88 -8.16 27.44
C GLY A 115 4.22 -7.83 28.11
N GLY A 116 4.38 -6.61 28.65
CA GLY A 116 5.63 -6.14 29.27
C GLY A 116 6.64 -5.54 28.29
N ASP A 117 6.36 -5.55 26.98
CA ASP A 117 7.19 -4.92 25.96
C ASP A 117 6.61 -3.57 25.55
N ALA A 118 7.47 -2.56 25.35
CA ALA A 118 7.08 -1.29 24.76
C ALA A 118 7.03 -1.42 23.23
N TRP A 119 5.91 -1.03 22.63
CA TRP A 119 5.65 -1.17 21.20
C TRP A 119 5.55 0.18 20.49
N ASN A 120 6.02 0.18 19.25
CA ASN A 120 5.89 1.26 18.29
C ASN A 120 5.23 0.73 17.01
N VAL A 121 4.68 1.63 16.21
CA VAL A 121 4.23 1.34 14.85
C VAL A 121 4.98 2.19 13.83
N ARG A 122 5.23 1.65 12.64
CA ARG A 122 5.82 2.35 11.49
C ARG A 122 4.91 2.30 10.27
N HIS A 123 5.15 3.17 9.29
CA HIS A 123 4.46 3.11 8.00
C HIS A 123 4.72 1.77 7.30
N LEU A 124 3.69 1.27 6.61
CA LEU A 124 3.83 0.16 5.68
C LEU A 124 4.43 0.68 4.37
N THR A 125 5.58 0.15 3.96
CA THR A 125 6.19 0.49 2.67
C THR A 125 5.72 -0.46 1.58
N GLY A 126 6.06 -0.14 0.32
CA GLY A 126 5.74 -1.02 -0.80
C GLY A 126 6.40 -2.39 -0.74
N GLY A 127 7.69 -2.44 -0.42
CA GLY A 127 8.41 -3.70 -0.26
C GLY A 127 7.82 -4.55 0.86
N MET A 128 7.38 -3.95 1.97
CA MET A 128 6.71 -4.69 3.03
C MET A 128 5.37 -5.28 2.56
N ALA A 129 4.57 -4.49 1.83
CA ALA A 129 3.29 -4.95 1.30
C ALA A 129 3.46 -6.06 0.26
N GLU A 130 4.47 -5.95 -0.62
CA GLU A 130 4.84 -6.99 -1.58
C GLU A 130 5.30 -8.28 -0.89
N SER A 131 6.07 -8.17 0.19
CA SER A 131 6.46 -9.32 0.99
C SER A 131 5.26 -10.01 1.64
N ILE A 132 4.29 -9.24 2.16
CA ILE A 132 3.04 -9.81 2.67
C ILE A 132 2.30 -10.58 1.56
N GLU A 133 2.20 -10.06 0.33
CA GLU A 133 1.61 -10.81 -0.79
C GLU A 133 2.39 -12.09 -1.11
N ARG A 134 3.72 -12.00 -1.18
CA ARG A 134 4.58 -13.09 -1.62
C ARG A 134 4.58 -14.28 -0.67
N ILE A 135 4.51 -14.03 0.63
CA ILE A 135 4.50 -15.11 1.63
C ILE A 135 3.12 -15.73 1.86
N ALA A 136 2.10 -15.34 1.08
CA ALA A 136 0.77 -15.95 1.16
C ALA A 136 0.86 -17.47 0.95
N GLY A 137 0.32 -18.22 1.91
CA GLY A 137 0.38 -19.69 1.91
C GLY A 137 1.68 -20.30 2.46
N LEU A 138 2.68 -19.50 2.85
CA LEU A 138 3.90 -20.02 3.49
C LEU A 138 3.72 -20.32 4.99
N VAL A 139 2.71 -19.72 5.63
CA VAL A 139 2.43 -19.95 7.05
C VAL A 139 1.18 -20.82 7.21
N ASP A 140 1.38 -22.05 7.67
CA ASP A 140 0.31 -23.02 7.88
C ASP A 140 -0.81 -22.46 8.77
N GLY A 141 -2.06 -22.64 8.32
CA GLY A 141 -3.25 -22.19 9.07
C GLY A 141 -3.52 -20.69 9.00
N ILE A 142 -2.72 -19.91 8.27
CA ILE A 142 -2.90 -18.46 8.11
C ILE A 142 -3.23 -18.15 6.64
N GLY A 143 -4.42 -17.59 6.40
CA GLY A 143 -4.90 -17.24 5.06
C GLY A 143 -5.95 -16.12 5.09
N GLY A 144 -6.37 -15.65 3.91
CA GLY A 144 -7.42 -14.64 3.75
C GLY A 144 -7.20 -13.40 4.61
N ARG A 145 -8.24 -12.94 5.33
CA ARG A 145 -8.13 -11.76 6.21
C ARG A 145 -7.05 -11.88 7.28
N LEU A 146 -6.91 -13.07 7.86
CA LEU A 146 -5.97 -13.31 8.97
C LEU A 146 -4.52 -13.12 8.50
N HIS A 147 -4.21 -13.56 7.28
CA HIS A 147 -2.93 -13.33 6.63
C HIS A 147 -2.60 -11.84 6.53
N TRP A 148 -3.53 -11.04 6.01
CA TRP A 148 -3.32 -9.61 5.83
C TRP A 148 -3.27 -8.82 7.15
N MET A 149 -4.04 -9.25 8.15
CA MET A 149 -3.98 -8.67 9.50
C MET A 149 -2.62 -8.94 10.13
N LEU A 150 -2.20 -10.21 10.20
CA LEU A 150 -0.95 -10.61 10.84
C LEU A 150 0.27 -10.11 10.07
N GLY A 151 0.23 -10.12 8.73
CA GLY A 151 1.31 -9.60 7.89
C GLY A 151 1.56 -8.12 8.13
N GLN A 152 0.50 -7.30 8.21
CA GLN A 152 0.64 -5.88 8.53
C GLN A 152 1.11 -5.65 9.97
N MET A 153 0.51 -6.35 10.94
CA MET A 153 0.96 -6.25 12.34
C MET A 153 2.44 -6.62 12.47
N ALA A 154 2.86 -7.73 11.87
CA ALA A 154 4.25 -8.18 11.90
C ALA A 154 5.19 -7.20 11.19
N ALA A 155 4.82 -6.65 10.04
CA ALA A 155 5.65 -5.70 9.32
C ALA A 155 5.74 -4.32 10.00
N GLN A 156 4.71 -3.91 10.74
CA GLN A 156 4.58 -2.52 11.22
C GLN A 156 4.74 -2.35 12.73
N LEU A 157 4.36 -3.31 13.55
CA LEU A 157 4.60 -3.26 15.00
C LEU A 157 6.05 -3.66 15.27
N VAL A 158 6.78 -2.79 15.96
CA VAL A 158 8.20 -2.97 16.29
C VAL A 158 8.38 -2.70 17.77
N ARG A 159 9.09 -3.58 18.49
CA ARG A 159 9.41 -3.36 19.90
C ARG A 159 10.46 -2.27 20.05
N ASP A 160 10.45 -1.57 21.17
CA ASP A 160 11.47 -0.57 21.43
C ASP A 160 12.88 -1.20 21.44
N GLY A 161 13.82 -0.59 20.71
CA GLY A 161 15.17 -1.11 20.53
C GLY A 161 15.31 -2.38 19.65
N GLU A 162 14.23 -2.88 19.06
CA GLU A 162 14.28 -4.06 18.17
C GLU A 162 14.84 -3.70 16.80
N GLU A 163 15.89 -4.41 16.37
CA GLU A 163 16.35 -4.39 15.00
C GLU A 163 15.43 -5.26 14.13
N THR A 164 14.96 -4.70 13.02
CA THR A 164 14.13 -5.40 12.06
C THR A 164 14.79 -5.34 10.69
N PRO A 165 14.87 -6.46 9.94
CA PRO A 165 15.28 -6.37 8.55
C PRO A 165 14.30 -5.49 7.77
N LEU A 166 14.79 -4.95 6.67
CA LEU A 166 14.03 -4.27 5.64
C LEU A 166 13.94 -5.16 4.39
N PRO A 167 12.92 -4.97 3.54
CA PRO A 167 12.80 -5.71 2.29
C PRO A 167 14.04 -5.63 1.37
N GLU A 168 14.85 -4.58 1.49
CA GLU A 168 16.09 -4.40 0.72
C GLU A 168 17.36 -5.03 1.32
N ASP A 169 17.32 -5.55 2.55
CA ASP A 169 18.54 -5.97 3.28
C ASP A 169 19.13 -7.30 2.77
N GLY A 170 18.37 -8.08 1.99
CA GLY A 170 18.83 -9.34 1.40
C GLY A 170 17.69 -10.11 0.74
N GLU A 171 18.01 -10.98 -0.23
CA GLU A 171 16.99 -11.78 -0.93
C GLU A 171 16.34 -12.78 0.04
N GLY A 172 15.07 -12.54 0.37
CA GLY A 172 14.25 -13.43 1.22
C GLY A 172 14.37 -13.21 2.73
N GLU A 173 15.35 -12.44 3.22
CA GLU A 173 15.56 -12.26 4.68
C GLU A 173 14.34 -11.64 5.37
N PHE A 174 13.76 -10.60 4.74
CA PHE A 174 12.55 -9.97 5.26
C PHE A 174 11.34 -10.91 5.21
N ASP A 175 11.22 -11.74 4.17
CA ASP A 175 10.10 -12.67 3.98
C ASP A 175 10.13 -13.77 5.07
N ASP A 176 11.31 -14.32 5.35
CA ASP A 176 11.53 -15.32 6.41
C ASP A 176 11.27 -14.73 7.80
N TRP A 177 11.76 -13.52 8.05
CA TRP A 177 11.50 -12.79 9.29
C TRP A 177 10.01 -12.51 9.48
N LEU A 178 9.33 -12.07 8.42
CA LEU A 178 7.91 -11.74 8.42
C LEU A 178 7.06 -12.99 8.69
N ALA A 179 7.32 -14.10 7.99
CA ALA A 179 6.62 -15.36 8.17
C ALA A 179 6.82 -15.91 9.60
N THR A 180 8.03 -15.80 10.15
CA THR A 180 8.33 -16.18 11.53
C THR A 180 7.56 -15.33 12.53
N ARG A 181 7.52 -14.00 12.33
CA ARG A 181 6.82 -13.08 13.21
C ARG A 181 5.30 -13.26 13.17
N MET A 182 4.74 -13.55 11.99
CA MET A 182 3.32 -13.92 11.85
C MET A 182 2.98 -15.19 12.66
N LYS A 183 3.84 -16.22 12.63
CA LYS A 183 3.67 -17.44 13.44
C LYS A 183 3.69 -17.13 14.94
N ILE A 184 4.63 -16.28 15.38
CA ILE A 184 4.73 -15.84 16.78
C ILE A 184 3.46 -15.12 17.21
N MET A 185 3.01 -14.12 16.42
CA MET A 185 1.80 -13.36 16.74
C MET A 185 0.53 -14.22 16.75
N ALA A 186 0.43 -15.20 15.86
CA ALA A 186 -0.68 -16.17 15.86
C ALA A 186 -0.72 -17.06 17.11
N GLY A 187 0.41 -17.21 17.79
CA GLY A 187 0.53 -17.97 19.04
C GLY A 187 0.23 -17.18 20.31
N PHE A 188 -0.07 -15.88 20.24
CA PHE A 188 -0.32 -15.05 21.41
C PHE A 188 -1.63 -15.45 22.12
N PRO A 189 -1.70 -15.34 23.46
CA PRO A 189 -2.96 -15.45 24.18
C PRO A 189 -4.00 -14.47 23.62
N SER A 190 -5.26 -14.90 23.46
CA SER A 190 -6.29 -14.10 22.79
C SER A 190 -6.48 -12.71 23.43
N SER A 191 -6.36 -12.60 24.75
CA SER A 191 -6.45 -11.32 25.47
C SER A 191 -5.30 -10.36 25.15
N GLU A 192 -4.08 -10.86 24.98
CA GLU A 192 -2.93 -10.04 24.58
C GLU A 192 -3.01 -9.68 23.09
N PHE A 193 -3.47 -10.62 22.27
CA PHE A 193 -3.68 -10.37 20.85
C PHE A 193 -4.72 -9.27 20.61
N GLU A 194 -5.82 -9.26 21.37
CA GLU A 194 -6.83 -8.21 21.31
C GLU A 194 -6.24 -6.83 21.64
N LEU A 195 -5.41 -6.74 22.69
CA LEU A 195 -4.71 -5.50 23.05
C LEU A 195 -3.76 -5.03 21.93
N MET A 196 -3.02 -5.96 21.31
CA MET A 196 -2.17 -5.63 20.16
C MET A 196 -2.96 -5.12 18.97
N VAL A 197 -4.09 -5.74 18.65
CA VAL A 197 -4.96 -5.30 17.53
C VAL A 197 -5.48 -3.89 17.80
N TYR A 198 -5.91 -3.59 19.03
CA TYR A 198 -6.35 -2.25 19.42
C TYR A 198 -5.23 -1.22 19.29
N ALA A 199 -4.07 -1.48 19.89
CA ALA A 199 -2.91 -0.58 19.84
C ALA A 199 -2.41 -0.36 18.40
N PHE A 200 -2.46 -1.40 17.57
CA PHE A 200 -2.14 -1.33 16.16
C PHE A 200 -3.12 -0.45 15.38
N GLY A 201 -4.42 -0.56 15.66
CA GLY A 201 -5.45 0.31 15.09
C GLY A 201 -5.21 1.79 15.40
N GLU A 202 -5.04 2.11 16.68
CA GLU A 202 -4.71 3.46 17.16
C GLU A 202 -3.41 4.01 16.55
N GLY A 203 -2.39 3.16 16.45
CA GLY A 203 -1.13 3.50 15.82
C GLY A 203 -1.28 3.81 14.33
N ARG A 204 -2.05 3.01 13.60
CA ARG A 204 -2.34 3.23 12.17
C ARG A 204 -3.10 4.52 11.92
N ASP A 205 -4.05 4.88 12.78
CA ASP A 205 -4.75 6.15 12.67
C ASP A 205 -3.79 7.34 12.85
N LYS A 206 -2.78 7.22 13.74
CA LYS A 206 -1.70 8.23 13.88
C LYS A 206 -0.73 8.29 12.69
N LEU A 207 -0.61 7.21 11.94
CA LEU A 207 0.20 7.12 10.70
C LEU A 207 -0.60 7.48 9.44
N HIS A 208 -1.87 7.90 9.59
CA HIS A 208 -2.71 8.28 8.46
C HIS A 208 -2.08 9.43 7.68
N HIS A 209 -1.94 9.23 6.36
CA HIS A 209 -1.63 10.27 5.41
C HIS A 209 -2.12 9.86 4.01
N LEU A 210 -2.64 10.82 3.24
CA LEU A 210 -3.17 10.70 1.86
C LEU A 210 -4.40 9.78 1.69
N PHE A 211 -4.37 8.59 2.28
CA PHE A 211 -5.43 7.59 2.24
C PHE A 211 -5.53 6.84 3.56
N ARG A 212 -6.77 6.57 3.99
CA ARG A 212 -7.04 5.67 5.11
C ARG A 212 -6.97 4.22 4.64
N MET A 213 -5.79 3.63 4.71
CA MET A 213 -5.58 2.26 4.23
C MET A 213 -6.18 1.21 5.17
N HIS A 214 -6.83 0.20 4.60
CA HIS A 214 -7.31 -0.99 5.29
C HIS A 214 -7.04 -2.23 4.44
N TYR A 215 -7.60 -3.37 4.82
CA TYR A 215 -7.32 -4.66 4.21
C TYR A 215 -8.55 -5.58 4.28
N ASP A 216 -8.64 -6.50 3.33
CA ASP A 216 -9.59 -7.61 3.32
C ASP A 216 -8.85 -8.94 3.01
N ASP A 217 -9.58 -9.95 2.54
CA ASP A 217 -9.05 -11.27 2.20
C ASP A 217 -8.08 -11.27 1.00
N SER A 218 -8.08 -10.21 0.20
CA SER A 218 -7.39 -10.08 -1.08
C SER A 218 -6.35 -8.95 -1.10
N GLY A 219 -6.17 -8.22 0.01
CA GLY A 219 -5.11 -7.22 0.14
C GLY A 219 -5.56 -5.85 0.54
N LEU A 220 -4.70 -4.87 0.26
CA LEU A 220 -4.89 -3.50 0.70
C LEU A 220 -6.00 -2.81 -0.10
N LEU A 221 -6.67 -1.88 0.57
CA LEU A 221 -7.75 -1.06 0.02
C LEU A 221 -7.81 0.27 0.78
N ALA A 222 -8.49 1.26 0.22
CA ALA A 222 -8.72 2.55 0.86
C ALA A 222 -10.15 2.63 1.42
N MET A 223 -10.27 3.10 2.66
CA MET A 223 -11.55 3.46 3.26
C MET A 223 -11.91 4.89 2.82
N PRO A 224 -13.22 5.20 2.67
CA PRO A 224 -13.67 6.58 2.48
C PRO A 224 -13.15 7.47 3.61
N LYS A 225 -12.81 8.72 3.29
CA LYS A 225 -12.39 9.69 4.30
C LYS A 225 -13.57 10.14 5.14
N GLU A 226 -13.28 10.68 6.32
CA GLU A 226 -14.32 11.26 7.17
C GLU A 226 -15.02 12.42 6.46
N GLY A 227 -16.35 12.48 6.58
CA GLY A 227 -17.17 13.48 5.88
C GLY A 227 -17.51 13.15 4.43
N ALA A 228 -17.02 12.04 3.87
CA ALA A 228 -17.54 11.49 2.61
C ALA A 228 -19.00 11.02 2.78
N ALA A 229 -19.68 10.75 1.66
CA ALA A 229 -21.06 10.25 1.70
C ALA A 229 -21.18 8.99 2.59
N ALA A 230 -22.24 8.92 3.39
CA ALA A 230 -22.42 7.79 4.30
C ALA A 230 -22.63 6.48 3.51
N GLY A 231 -21.94 5.41 3.94
CA GLY A 231 -22.11 4.08 3.37
C GLY A 231 -21.36 3.80 2.07
N LEU A 232 -20.37 4.64 1.69
CA LEU A 232 -19.50 4.32 0.57
C LEU A 232 -18.68 3.05 0.86
N PRO A 233 -18.56 2.13 -0.12
CA PRO A 233 -17.76 0.93 0.04
C PRO A 233 -16.26 1.28 0.08
N PRO A 234 -15.41 0.41 0.63
CA PRO A 234 -13.96 0.54 0.44
C PRO A 234 -13.57 0.40 -1.04
N ALA A 235 -12.50 1.07 -1.46
CA ALA A 235 -12.07 1.12 -2.86
C ALA A 235 -10.64 0.61 -3.08
N ARG A 236 -10.37 0.14 -4.30
CA ARG A 236 -9.03 -0.18 -4.79
C ARG A 236 -8.72 0.65 -6.01
N PHE A 237 -7.43 0.84 -6.24
CA PHE A 237 -6.90 1.60 -7.37
C PHE A 237 -5.96 0.73 -8.21
N PRO A 238 -6.47 -0.36 -8.83
CA PRO A 238 -5.61 -1.31 -9.53
C PRO A 238 -5.00 -0.65 -10.76
N VAL A 239 -3.68 -0.77 -10.92
CA VAL A 239 -2.94 -0.27 -12.10
C VAL A 239 -3.59 -0.73 -13.40
N ARG A 240 -4.04 -1.99 -13.46
CA ARG A 240 -4.65 -2.58 -14.66
C ARG A 240 -5.88 -1.81 -15.16
N SER A 241 -6.58 -1.07 -14.29
CA SER A 241 -7.72 -0.23 -14.69
C SER A 241 -7.33 1.02 -15.49
N GLY A 242 -6.05 1.38 -15.51
CA GLY A 242 -5.49 2.46 -16.33
C GLY A 242 -4.78 1.98 -17.59
N LEU A 243 -4.79 0.68 -17.88
CA LEU A 243 -4.19 0.12 -19.09
C LEU A 243 -5.22 0.06 -20.22
N ALA A 244 -4.77 0.27 -21.46
CA ALA A 244 -5.63 0.21 -22.63
C ALA A 244 -6.24 -1.20 -22.79
N SER A 245 -7.52 -1.26 -23.21
CA SER A 245 -8.25 -2.52 -23.38
C SER A 245 -7.54 -3.52 -24.30
N ILE A 246 -6.93 -3.04 -25.38
CA ILE A 246 -6.16 -3.88 -26.31
C ILE A 246 -4.96 -4.55 -25.63
N VAL A 247 -4.32 -3.91 -24.65
CA VAL A 247 -3.21 -4.51 -23.88
C VAL A 247 -3.73 -5.68 -23.06
N LEU A 248 -4.86 -5.48 -22.37
CA LEU A 248 -5.46 -6.50 -21.51
C LEU A 248 -5.96 -7.73 -22.31
N GLN A 249 -6.24 -7.58 -23.60
CA GLN A 249 -6.64 -8.69 -24.48
C GLN A 249 -5.45 -9.52 -25.00
N LEU A 250 -4.22 -9.00 -24.86
CA LEU A 250 -3.01 -9.65 -25.35
C LEU A 250 -2.31 -10.53 -24.31
N VAL A 251 -2.82 -10.57 -23.07
CA VAL A 251 -2.23 -11.28 -21.92
C VAL A 251 -3.21 -12.21 -21.22
#